data_AF-A0A2V9CHU4-F1
#
_entry.id   AF-A0A2V9CHU4-F1
#
_cell.length_a   1.000
_cell.length_b   1.000
_cell.length_c   1.000
_cell.angle_alpha   90.00
_cell.angle_beta   90.00
_cell.angle_gamma   90.00
#
_symmetry.space_group_name_H-M   'P 1'
#
loop_
_entity.id
_entity.type
_entity.pdbx_description
1 polymer ?
#
loop_
_entity_poly.entity_id
_entity_poly.type
_entity_poly.pdbx_seq_one_letter_code
_entity_poly.pdbx_strand_id
1 'polypeptide(L)' 'MGSSADAAASVTVIAPNAMLADALATAAFVLGPAEGIQLFDRLGVDGLIISPGLDRHATRGMGDYH' A
#
# COMPACT_ATOMS: atom_id res chain seq x y z
N MET A 1 7.07 -15.94 -15.69
CA MET A 1 5.82 -16.45 -15.08
C MET A 1 5.22 -15.32 -14.28
N GLY A 2 4.03 -14.85 -14.64
CA GLY A 2 3.36 -13.76 -13.93
C GLY A 2 2.74 -14.31 -12.65
N SER A 3 3.23 -13.86 -11.50
CA SER A 3 2.53 -14.06 -10.23
C SER A 3 1.36 -13.08 -10.18
N SER A 4 0.29 -13.40 -10.92
CA SER A 4 -0.97 -12.66 -10.86
C SER A 4 -1.82 -13.06 -9.65
N ALA A 5 -1.24 -13.78 -8.68
CA ALA A 5 -1.90 -14.15 -7.43
C ALA A 5 -1.84 -13.03 -6.36
N ASP A 6 -1.08 -11.96 -6.60
CA ASP A 6 -0.76 -10.92 -5.60
C ASP A 6 -1.51 -9.59 -5.81
N ALA A 7 -2.71 -9.59 -6.39
CA ALA A 7 -3.52 -8.36 -6.43
C ALA A 7 -3.93 -7.98 -5.00
N ALA A 8 -3.66 -6.74 -4.56
CA ALA A 8 -3.98 -6.29 -3.20
C ALA A 8 -5.45 -6.58 -2.83
N ALA A 9 -5.69 -7.17 -1.67
CA ALA A 9 -7.04 -7.32 -1.12
C ALA A 9 -7.55 -6.01 -0.51
N SER A 10 -6.64 -5.26 0.12
CA SER A 10 -6.93 -3.90 0.60
C SER A 10 -5.67 -3.05 0.61
N VAL A 11 -5.88 -1.73 0.52
CA VAL A 11 -4.84 -0.72 0.63
C VAL A 11 -5.33 0.37 1.57
N THR A 12 -4.52 0.74 2.55
CA THR A 12 -4.75 1.85 3.47
C THR A 12 -3.57 2.80 3.36
N VAL A 13 -3.84 4.10 3.23
CA VAL A 13 -2.80 5.14 3.10
C VAL A 13 -3.12 6.27 4.07
N ILE A 14 -2.11 6.70 4.82
CA ILE A 14 -2.17 7.87 5.70
C ILE A 14 -1.43 9.00 4.99
N ALA A 15 -2.17 10.01 4.55
CA ALA A 15 -1.64 11.15 3.81
C ALA A 15 -2.26 12.47 4.31
N PRO A 16 -1.62 13.64 4.04
CA PRO A 16 -2.10 14.95 4.49
C PRO A 16 -3.50 15.35 4.01
N ASN A 17 -4.01 14.72 2.95
CA ASN A 17 -5.36 14.95 2.46
C ASN A 17 -5.94 13.68 1.80
N ALA A 18 -7.28 13.61 1.77
CA ALA A 18 -8.01 12.45 1.26
C ALA A 18 -7.78 12.20 -0.25
N MET A 19 -7.64 13.26 -1.05
CA MET A 19 -7.40 13.13 -2.49
C MET A 19 -6.07 12.41 -2.78
N LEU A 20 -5.01 12.77 -2.04
CA LEU A 20 -3.72 12.11 -2.16
C LEU A 20 -3.78 10.67 -1.67
N ALA A 21 -4.43 10.41 -0.53
CA ALA A 21 -4.59 9.05 -0.02
C ALA A 21 -5.31 8.14 -1.03
N ASP A 22 -6.41 8.62 -1.63
CA ASP A 22 -7.20 7.89 -2.62
C ASP A 22 -6.42 7.60 -3.91
N ALA A 23 -5.71 8.61 -4.43
CA ALA A 23 -4.89 8.46 -5.62
C ALA A 23 -3.75 7.46 -5.41
N LEU A 24 -3.07 7.51 -4.26
CA LEU A 24 -1.99 6.59 -3.92
C LEU A 24 -2.50 5.18 -3.62
N ALA A 25 -3.66 5.05 -2.97
CA ALA A 25 -4.29 3.75 -2.75
C ALA A 25 -4.64 3.07 -4.08
N THR A 26 -5.22 3.82 -5.02
CA THR A 26 -5.52 3.33 -6.38
C THR A 26 -4.26 2.94 -7.14
N ALA A 27 -3.22 3.78 -7.10
CA ALA A 27 -1.94 3.49 -7.76
C ALA A 27 -1.29 2.23 -7.19
N ALA A 28 -1.22 2.09 -5.86
CA ALA A 28 -0.64 0.94 -5.20
C ALA A 28 -1.46 -0.34 -5.44
N PHE A 29 -2.79 -0.24 -5.52
CA PHE A 29 -3.65 -1.38 -5.87
C PHE A 29 -3.34 -1.93 -7.27
N VAL A 30 -3.08 -1.04 -8.25
CA VAL A 30 -2.70 -1.43 -9.62
C VAL A 30 -1.28 -1.98 -9.70
N LEU A 31 -0.35 -1.38 -8.95
CA LEU A 31 1.06 -1.77 -8.93
C LEU A 31 1.28 -3.11 -8.21
N GLY A 32 0.48 -3.40 -7.18
CA GLY A 32 0.66 -4.57 -6.31
C GLY A 32 1.44 -4.25 -5.02
N PRO A 33 1.49 -5.19 -4.05
CA PRO A 33 1.98 -4.92 -2.70
C PRO A 33 3.44 -4.47 -2.63
N ALA A 34 4.33 -5.11 -3.40
CA ALA A 34 5.77 -4.83 -3.34
C ALA A 34 6.11 -3.46 -3.96
N GLU A 35 5.61 -3.17 -5.16
CA GLU A 35 5.79 -1.86 -5.79
C GLU A 35 5.02 -0.76 -5.05
N GLY A 36 3.84 -1.07 -4.49
CA GLY A 36 3.02 -0.14 -3.71
C GLY A 36 3.69 0.38 -2.45
N ILE A 37 4.32 -0.49 -1.65
CA ILE A 37 5.11 -0.04 -0.48
C ILE A 37 6.30 0.81 -0.91
N GLN A 38 7.01 0.45 -1.98
CA GLN A 38 8.11 1.27 -2.50
C GLN A 38 7.65 2.63 -3.02
N LEU A 39 6.40 2.75 -3.49
CA LEU A 39 5.80 4.04 -3.86
C LEU A 39 5.57 4.89 -2.61
N PHE A 40 5.00 4.32 -1.55
CA PHE A 40 4.75 5.02 -0.29
C PHE A 40 6.04 5.52 0.37
N ASP A 41 7.06 4.67 0.47
CA ASP A 41 8.38 5.05 1.00
C ASP A 41 9.01 6.21 0.21
N ARG A 42 8.91 6.19 -1.12
CA ARG A 42 9.45 7.26 -1.98
C ARG A 42 8.72 8.59 -1.82
N LEU A 43 7.44 8.54 -1.49
CA LEU A 43 6.61 9.74 -1.30
C LEU A 43 6.54 10.18 0.17
N GLY A 44 7.16 9.43 1.09
CA GLY A 44 7.18 9.76 2.51
C GLY A 44 5.79 9.70 3.17
N VAL A 45 4.92 8.82 2.69
CA VAL A 45 3.60 8.56 3.29
C VAL A 45 3.59 7.18 3.93
N ASP A 46 2.71 6.99 4.91
CA ASP A 46 2.52 5.68 5.53
C ASP A 46 1.40 4.89 4.86
N GLY A 47 1.56 3.58 4.79
CA GLY A 47 0.55 2.72 4.19
C GLY A 47 0.68 1.24 4.56
N LEU A 48 -0.44 0.53 4.38
CA LEU A 48 -0.62 -0.89 4.61
C LEU A 48 -1.31 -1.49 3.39
N ILE A 49 -0.77 -2.58 2.88
CA ILE A 49 -1.36 -3.39 1.83
C ILE A 49 -1.52 -4.81 2.39
N ILE A 50 -2.72 -5.36 2.22
CA ILE A 50 -3.04 -6.75 2.59
C ILE A 50 -3.15 -7.55 1.30
N SER A 51 -2.42 -8.66 1.19
CA SER A 51 -2.56 -9.60 0.08
C SER A 51 -3.83 -10.47 0.26
N PRO A 52 -4.32 -11.14 -0.79
CA PRO A 52 -5.40 -12.12 -0.64
C PRO A 52 -5.02 -13.29 0.29
N GLY A 53 -3.72 -13.57 0.42
CA GLY A 53 -3.15 -14.55 1.36
C GLY A 53 -3.05 -14.05 2.81
N LEU A 54 -3.53 -12.84 3.10
CA LEU A 54 -3.44 -12.16 4.40
C LEU A 54 -2.01 -11.71 4.78
N ASP A 55 -1.08 -11.70 3.83
CA ASP A 55 0.23 -11.11 4.06
C ASP A 55 0.11 -9.60 4.23
N ARG A 56 0.82 -9.07 5.22
CA ARG A 56 0.85 -7.62 5.50
C ARG A 56 2.13 -7.02 4.93
N HIS A 57 1.97 -6.03 4.07
CA HIS A 57 3.04 -5.18 3.58
C HIS A 57 2.81 -3.78 4.12
N ALA A 58 3.76 -3.22 4.86
CA ALA A 58 3.58 -1.93 5.51
C ALA A 58 4.85 -1.09 5.45
N THR A 59 4.68 0.23 5.37
CA THR A 59 5.77 1.18 5.65
C THR A 59 6.17 1.11 7.12
N ARG A 60 7.37 1.59 7.45
CA ARG A 60 7.86 1.57 8.84
C ARG A 60 6.97 2.36 9.80
N GLY A 61 6.48 3.54 9.40
CA GLY A 61 5.66 4.40 10.26
C GLY A 61 4.26 3.85 10.53
N MET A 62 3.78 2.92 9.70
CA MET A 62 2.48 2.26 9.92
C MET A 62 2.40 1.47 11.24
N GLY A 63 3.54 1.09 11.83
CA GLY A 63 3.61 0.43 13.13
C GLY A 63 3.29 1.36 14.32
N ASP A 64 3.34 2.67 14.11
CA ASP A 64 3.09 3.67 15.17
C ASP A 64 1.59 3.99 15.35
N TYR A 65 0.74 3.48 14.46
CA TYR A 65 -0.71 3.66 14.50
C TYR A 65 -1.38 2.41 15.12
N HIS A 66 -1.94 2.56 16.33
CA HIS A 66 -2.62 1.50 17.11
C HIS A 66 -4.14 1.67 17.10
#